data_AF-A0A920K6U3-F1
#
_entry.id   AF-A0A920K6U3-F1
#
_cell.length_a   1.000
_cell.length_b   1.000
_cell.length_c   1.000
_cell.angle_alpha   90.00
_cell.angle_beta   90.00
_cell.angle_gamma   90.00
#
_symmetry.space_group_name_H-M   'P 1'
#
loop_
_entity.id
_entity.type
_entity.pdbx_description
1 polymer ?
#
loop_
_entity_poly.entity_id
_entity_poly.type
_entity_poly.pdbx_seq_one_letter_code
_entity_poly.pdbx_strand_id
1 'polypeptide(L)'
;MVTAYQQLNFYDDALFSVLTKLLSETALLVCEGQQYDVDFETRDNVSIDEYIHMIRLKTAVLLGCALRMGALVGQASAEIADSLYEFGVNLGIAFQLQDDLLDTFGDPKLLVKSWGDIIENKKTILYHLTRSCQCQRPR
;
A
#
# COMPACT_ATOMS: atom_id res chain seq x y z
N MET A 1 5.23 -12.01 12.27
CA MET A 1 4.75 -10.93 13.17
C MET A 1 5.42 -10.97 14.54
N VAL A 2 5.46 -12.11 15.24
CA VAL A 2 6.10 -12.24 16.57
C VAL A 2 7.54 -11.69 16.61
N THR A 3 8.38 -12.06 15.65
CA THR A 3 9.78 -11.57 15.59
C THR A 3 9.89 -10.07 15.37
N ALA A 4 8.92 -9.43 14.69
CA ALA A 4 8.93 -7.99 14.48
C ALA A 4 8.75 -7.22 15.80
N TYR A 5 7.83 -7.68 16.66
CA TYR A 5 7.65 -7.11 18.01
C TYR A 5 8.87 -7.34 18.90
N GLN A 6 9.55 -8.49 18.77
CA GLN A 6 10.79 -8.74 19.52
C GLN A 6 11.89 -7.72 19.21
N GLN A 7 11.93 -7.16 17.99
CA GLN A 7 12.89 -6.11 17.64
C GLN A 7 12.60 -4.77 18.32
N LEU A 8 11.39 -4.57 18.85
CA LEU A 8 11.05 -3.34 19.57
C LEU A 8 11.50 -3.38 21.03
N ASN A 9 11.79 -4.57 21.58
CA ASN A 9 12.21 -4.74 22.97
C ASN A 9 13.58 -4.09 23.31
N PHE A 10 14.30 -3.58 22.31
CA PHE A 10 15.57 -2.86 22.51
C PHE A 10 15.38 -1.38 22.87
N TYR A 11 14.14 -0.85 22.80
CA TYR A 11 13.81 0.54 23.15
C TYR A 11 13.25 0.65 24.57
N ASP A 12 13.31 1.85 25.15
CA ASP A 12 12.72 2.13 26.46
C ASP A 12 11.19 1.99 26.46
N ASP A 13 10.58 1.84 27.65
CA ASP A 13 9.15 1.56 27.80
C ASP A 13 8.24 2.57 27.09
N ALA A 14 8.61 3.85 27.08
CA ALA A 14 7.80 4.90 26.47
C ALA A 14 7.83 4.76 24.94
N LEU A 15 9.03 4.64 24.36
CA LEU A 15 9.18 4.48 22.91
C LEU A 15 8.65 3.11 22.44
N PHE A 16 8.89 2.04 23.20
CA PHE A 16 8.36 0.71 22.94
C PHE A 16 6.83 0.71 22.80
N SER A 17 6.13 1.37 23.73
CA SER A 17 4.67 1.47 23.70
C SER A 17 4.16 2.14 22.43
N VAL A 18 4.78 3.27 22.05
CA VAL A 18 4.42 4.03 20.86
C VAL A 18 4.66 3.23 19.58
N LEU A 19 5.85 2.62 19.44
CA LEU A 19 6.21 1.85 18.25
C LEU A 19 5.35 0.59 18.08
N THR A 20 5.08 -0.10 19.19
CA THR A 20 4.23 -1.30 19.21
C THR A 20 2.80 -0.97 18.79
N LYS A 21 2.24 0.12 19.31
CA LYS A 21 0.89 0.57 18.94
C LYS A 21 0.82 0.92 17.45
N LEU A 22 1.77 1.72 16.97
CA LEU A 22 1.84 2.12 15.57
C LEU A 22 1.96 0.92 14.62
N LEU A 23 2.82 -0.05 14.95
CA LEU A 23 2.99 -1.27 14.17
C LEU A 23 1.72 -2.15 14.19
N SER A 24 1.04 -2.25 15.35
CA SER A 24 -0.20 -3.01 15.50
C SER A 24 -1.32 -2.45 14.63
N GLU A 25 -1.54 -1.13 14.72
CA GLU A 25 -2.55 -0.43 13.94
C GLU A 25 -2.25 -0.57 12.43
N THR A 26 -0.99 -0.40 12.03
CA THR A 26 -0.58 -0.56 10.63
C THR A 26 -0.80 -1.99 10.15
N ALA A 27 -0.48 -3.00 10.96
CA ALA A 27 -0.69 -4.41 10.60
C ALA A 27 -2.17 -4.73 10.35
N LEU A 28 -3.08 -4.17 11.16
CA LEU A 28 -4.52 -4.30 10.96
C LEU A 28 -4.96 -3.67 9.63
N LEU A 29 -4.51 -2.45 9.35
CA LEU A 29 -4.82 -1.75 8.09
C LEU A 29 -4.31 -2.53 6.87
N VAL A 30 -3.12 -3.12 6.94
CA VAL A 30 -2.57 -3.97 5.87
C VAL A 30 -3.45 -5.22 5.66
N CYS A 31 -3.91 -5.85 6.74
CA CYS A 31 -4.84 -6.97 6.65
C CYS A 31 -6.18 -6.56 6.01
N GLU A 32 -6.73 -5.40 6.36
CA GLU A 32 -7.93 -4.86 5.72
C GLU A 32 -7.71 -4.58 4.24
N GLY A 33 -6.58 -3.96 3.87
CA GLY A 33 -6.20 -3.73 2.48
C GLY A 33 -6.11 -5.04 1.68
N GLN A 34 -5.53 -6.09 2.27
CA GLN A 34 -5.48 -7.40 1.64
C GLN A 34 -6.87 -8.03 1.50
N GLN A 35 -7.77 -7.82 2.46
CA GLN A 35 -9.15 -8.31 2.35
C GLN A 35 -9.90 -7.60 1.21
N TYR A 36 -9.75 -6.27 1.08
CA TYR A 36 -10.35 -5.53 -0.03
C TYR A 36 -9.86 -6.02 -1.39
N ASP A 37 -8.57 -6.32 -1.53
CA ASP A 37 -7.99 -6.87 -2.76
C ASP A 37 -8.68 -8.17 -3.19
N VAL A 38 -8.85 -9.11 -2.24
CA VAL A 38 -9.55 -10.38 -2.48
C VAL A 38 -11.03 -10.15 -2.80
N ASP A 39 -11.72 -9.28 -2.07
CA ASP A 39 -13.13 -8.97 -2.29
C ASP A 39 -13.34 -8.36 -3.70
N PHE A 40 -12.39 -7.55 -4.18
CA PHE A 40 -12.45 -6.90 -5.47
C PHE A 40 -12.31 -7.86 -6.65
N GLU A 41 -11.72 -9.06 -6.47
CA GLU A 41 -11.65 -10.07 -7.54
C GLU A 41 -13.04 -10.50 -8.02
N THR A 42 -13.99 -10.64 -7.08
CA THR A 42 -15.35 -11.14 -7.34
C THR A 42 -16.39 -10.04 -7.55
N ARG A 43 -16.11 -8.80 -7.13
CA ARG A 43 -16.99 -7.65 -7.33
C ARG A 43 -16.81 -7.03 -8.72
N ASP A 44 -17.89 -6.89 -9.48
CA ASP A 44 -17.85 -6.32 -10.85
C ASP A 44 -17.61 -4.80 -10.90
N ASN A 45 -18.09 -4.09 -9.87
CA ASN A 45 -18.03 -2.63 -9.78
C ASN A 45 -17.18 -2.21 -8.59
N VAL A 46 -15.93 -1.88 -8.91
CA VAL A 46 -14.97 -1.22 -8.02
C VAL A 46 -14.73 0.18 -8.60
N SER A 47 -14.82 1.21 -7.78
CA SER A 47 -14.48 2.58 -8.17
C SER A 47 -12.97 2.84 -8.08
N ILE A 48 -12.50 3.89 -8.76
CA ILE A 48 -11.09 4.30 -8.64
C ILE A 48 -10.76 4.66 -7.19
N ASP A 49 -11.67 5.32 -6.47
CA ASP A 49 -11.47 5.69 -5.07
C ASP A 49 -11.34 4.46 -4.16
N GLU A 50 -12.17 3.42 -4.37
CA GLU A 50 -12.04 2.14 -3.67
C GLU A 50 -10.71 1.45 -3.97
N TYR A 51 -10.28 1.44 -5.23
CA TYR A 51 -8.98 0.89 -5.61
C TYR A 51 -7.81 1.64 -4.96
N ILE A 52 -7.81 2.99 -5.01
CA ILE A 52 -6.78 3.82 -4.37
C ILE A 52 -6.77 3.59 -2.85
N HIS A 53 -7.95 3.47 -2.23
CA HIS A 53 -8.06 3.16 -0.81
C HIS A 53 -7.46 1.79 -0.48
N MET A 54 -7.76 0.77 -1.29
CA MET A 54 -7.21 -0.57 -1.12
C MET A 54 -5.68 -0.57 -1.19
N ILE A 55 -5.07 0.00 -2.24
CA ILE A 55 -3.59 0.02 -2.36
C ILE A 55 -2.94 0.88 -1.29
N ARG A 56 -3.62 1.94 -0.82
CA ARG A 56 -3.17 2.74 0.32
C ARG A 56 -3.03 1.86 1.56
N LEU A 57 -4.05 1.08 1.87
CA LEU A 57 -4.06 0.19 3.04
C LEU A 57 -3.12 -1.02 2.89
N LYS A 58 -3.14 -1.69 1.74
CA LYS A 58 -2.38 -2.92 1.49
C LYS A 58 -0.86 -2.67 1.46
N THR A 59 -0.45 -1.54 0.87
CA THR A 59 0.96 -1.28 0.59
C THR A 59 1.46 -0.01 1.27
N ALA A 60 0.73 1.10 1.14
CA ALA A 60 1.31 2.42 1.42
C ALA A 60 1.43 2.78 2.91
N VAL A 61 0.45 2.39 3.74
CA VAL A 61 0.49 2.67 5.19
C VAL A 61 1.68 2.01 5.88
N LEU A 62 2.18 0.88 5.37
CA LEU A 62 3.37 0.22 5.91
C LEU A 62 4.64 1.03 5.63
N LEU A 63 4.77 1.63 4.45
CA LEU A 63 5.87 2.54 4.12
C LEU A 63 5.81 3.80 4.99
N GLY A 64 4.63 4.40 5.15
CA GLY A 64 4.42 5.51 6.08
C GLY A 64 4.80 5.15 7.52
N CYS A 65 4.38 3.99 7.99
CA CYS A 65 4.74 3.46 9.31
C CYS A 65 6.27 3.34 9.47
N ALA A 66 6.97 2.75 8.49
CA ALA A 66 8.42 2.58 8.56
C ALA A 66 9.16 3.93 8.69
N LEU A 67 8.76 4.94 7.90
CA LEU A 67 9.36 6.26 7.97
C LEU A 67 9.04 6.98 9.29
N ARG A 68 7.78 6.91 9.75
CA ARG A 68 7.36 7.49 11.04
C ARG A 68 8.09 6.85 12.21
N MET A 69 8.22 5.53 12.23
CA MET A 69 8.99 4.80 13.26
C MET A 69 10.45 5.24 13.27
N GLY A 70 11.09 5.38 12.09
CA GLY A 70 12.45 5.87 11.97
C GLY A 70 12.61 7.30 12.53
N ALA A 71 11.64 8.18 12.26
CA ALA A 71 11.62 9.54 12.78
C ALA A 71 11.53 9.58 14.31
N LEU A 72 10.65 8.76 14.90
CA LEU A 72 10.46 8.65 16.35
C LEU A 72 11.72 8.12 17.04
N VAL A 73 12.34 7.08 16.49
CA VAL A 73 13.63 6.54 17.00
C VAL A 73 14.74 7.59 16.87
N GLY A 74 14.73 8.40 15.80
CA GLY A 74 15.63 9.52 15.59
C GLY A 74 15.32 10.76 16.44
N GLN A 75 14.34 10.70 17.34
CA GLN A 75 13.91 11.81 18.20
C GLN A 75 13.49 13.07 17.41
N ALA A 76 12.96 12.89 16.21
CA ALA A 76 12.36 13.98 15.45
C ALA A 76 11.09 14.48 16.14
N SER A 77 10.67 15.71 15.81
CA SER A 77 9.40 16.24 16.30
C SER A 77 8.22 15.47 15.74
N ALA A 78 7.07 15.54 16.42
CA ALA A 78 5.84 14.88 15.97
C ALA A 78 5.42 15.35 14.57
N GLU A 79 5.60 16.63 14.27
CA GLU A 79 5.26 17.22 12.98
C GLU A 79 6.12 16.65 11.84
N ILE A 80 7.42 16.42 12.10
CA ILE A 80 8.33 15.79 11.14
C ILE A 80 7.96 14.31 10.96
N ALA A 81 7.66 13.60 12.05
CA ALA A 81 7.26 12.20 11.99
C ALA A 81 5.97 12.01 11.18
N ASP A 82 4.99 12.89 11.37
CA ASP A 82 3.72 12.87 10.63
C ASP A 82 3.90 13.27 9.16
N SER A 83 4.76 14.26 8.88
CA SER A 83 5.12 14.62 7.50
C SER A 83 5.80 13.47 6.75
N LEU A 84 6.67 12.73 7.45
CA LEU A 84 7.33 11.54 6.91
C LEU A 84 6.35 10.37 6.69
N TYR A 85 5.35 10.24 7.56
CA TYR A 85 4.27 9.27 7.36
C TYR A 85 3.51 9.56 6.06
N GLU A 86 3.03 10.79 5.88
CA GLU A 86 2.28 11.19 4.69
C GLU A 86 3.12 11.10 3.41
N PHE A 87 4.40 11.47 3.49
CA PHE A 87 5.34 11.24 2.40
C PHE A 87 5.44 9.75 2.02
N GLY A 88 5.60 8.88 3.03
CA GLY A 88 5.67 7.43 2.81
C GLY A 88 4.41 6.84 2.22
N VAL A 89 3.23 7.33 2.65
CA VAL A 89 1.94 6.92 2.08
C VAL A 89 1.83 7.32 0.62
N ASN A 90 2.16 8.56 0.27
CA ASN A 90 2.11 9.00 -1.12
C ASN A 90 3.11 8.24 -2.01
N LEU A 91 4.31 7.99 -1.49
CA LEU A 91 5.32 7.18 -2.17
C LEU A 91 4.85 5.74 -2.38
N GLY A 92 4.21 5.12 -1.39
CA GLY A 92 3.71 3.75 -1.50
C GLY A 92 2.55 3.61 -2.48
N ILE A 93 1.67 4.60 -2.56
CA ILE A 93 0.62 4.65 -3.60
C ILE A 93 1.29 4.73 -4.98
N ALA A 94 2.24 5.65 -5.18
CA ALA A 94 2.94 5.80 -6.44
C ALA A 94 3.71 4.53 -6.85
N PHE A 95 4.32 3.85 -5.87
CA PHE A 95 5.02 2.58 -6.08
C PHE A 95 4.08 1.49 -6.58
N GLN A 96 2.91 1.32 -5.96
CA GLN A 96 1.94 0.31 -6.41
C GLN A 96 1.37 0.64 -7.81
N LEU A 97 1.10 1.91 -8.10
CA LEU A 97 0.66 2.31 -9.44
C LEU A 97 1.71 1.98 -10.51
N GLN A 98 2.99 2.11 -10.18
CA GLN A 98 4.08 1.72 -11.07
C GLN A 98 4.18 0.19 -11.21
N ASP A 99 4.02 -0.55 -10.12
CA ASP A 99 4.03 -2.02 -10.11
C ASP A 99 2.94 -2.59 -11.02
N ASP A 100 1.70 -2.11 -10.91
CA ASP A 100 0.57 -2.51 -11.76
C ASP A 100 0.83 -2.19 -13.26
N LEU A 101 1.52 -1.08 -13.55
CA LEU A 101 1.92 -0.74 -14.92
C LEU A 101 2.97 -1.71 -15.46
N LEU A 102 3.96 -2.04 -14.63
CA LEU A 102 5.04 -2.96 -14.99
C LEU A 102 4.55 -4.39 -15.14
N ASP A 103 3.59 -4.87 -14.33
CA ASP A 103 3.02 -6.22 -14.49
C ASP A 103 2.40 -6.41 -15.89
N THR A 104 1.75 -5.37 -16.42
CA THR A 104 1.09 -5.42 -17.73
C THR A 104 2.02 -5.07 -18.89
N PHE A 105 2.91 -4.08 -18.75
CA PHE A 105 3.68 -3.53 -19.88
C PHE A 105 5.20 -3.65 -19.75
N GLY A 106 5.71 -4.17 -18.64
CA GLY A 106 7.14 -4.32 -18.44
C GLY A 106 7.76 -5.41 -19.33
N ASP A 107 9.06 -5.30 -19.56
CA ASP A 107 9.80 -6.30 -20.35
C ASP A 107 9.80 -7.65 -19.62
N PRO A 108 9.25 -8.73 -20.22
CA PRO A 108 9.22 -10.05 -19.60
C PRO A 108 10.59 -10.60 -19.21
N LYS A 109 11.69 -10.09 -19.81
CA LYS A 109 13.06 -10.49 -19.46
C LYS A 109 13.58 -9.84 -18.17
N LEU A 110 12.95 -8.76 -17.73
CA LEU A 110 13.30 -8.01 -16.52
C LEU A 110 12.36 -8.30 -15.36
N LEU A 111 11.26 -9.02 -15.60
CA LEU A 111 10.23 -9.33 -14.62
C LEU A 111 10.27 -10.79 -14.17
N VAL A 112 9.95 -11.02 -12.89
CA VAL A 112 9.86 -12.37 -12.32
C VAL A 112 8.58 -13.09 -12.78
N LYS A 113 7.51 -12.33 -13.06
CA LYS A 113 6.23 -12.76 -13.67
C LYS A 113 5.65 -11.58 -14.47
N SER A 114 4.93 -11.88 -15.54
CA SER A 114 4.23 -10.87 -16.36
C SER A 114 2.77 -11.26 -16.50
N TRP A 115 1.87 -10.28 -16.64
CA TRP A 115 0.43 -10.44 -16.86
C TRP A 115 -0.33 -11.08 -15.68
N GLY A 116 0.25 -11.11 -14.49
CA GLY A 116 -0.34 -11.77 -13.33
C GLY A 116 -1.67 -11.13 -12.96
N ASP A 117 -1.75 -9.81 -12.95
CA ASP A 117 -2.93 -9.07 -12.54
C ASP A 117 -4.12 -9.29 -13.47
N ILE A 118 -3.85 -9.42 -14.77
CA ILE A 118 -4.89 -9.72 -15.77
C ILE A 118 -5.43 -11.14 -15.57
N ILE A 119 -4.53 -12.11 -15.35
CA ILE A 119 -4.91 -13.52 -15.13
C ILE A 119 -5.71 -13.68 -13.83
N GLU A 120 -5.35 -12.91 -12.79
CA GLU A 120 -6.00 -12.90 -11.47
C GLU A 120 -7.26 -12.00 -11.44
N ASN A 121 -7.67 -11.41 -12.58
CA ASN A 121 -8.84 -10.53 -12.68
C ASN A 121 -8.79 -9.31 -11.73
N LYS A 122 -7.59 -8.78 -11.49
CA LYS A 122 -7.41 -7.60 -10.65
C LYS A 122 -7.86 -6.34 -11.37
N LYS A 123 -8.62 -5.53 -10.66
CA LYS A 123 -9.17 -4.25 -11.15
C LYS A 123 -8.16 -3.14 -10.85
N THR A 124 -6.99 -3.24 -11.47
CA THR A 124 -5.88 -2.29 -11.31
C THR A 124 -6.20 -0.93 -11.90
N ILE A 125 -5.30 0.06 -11.72
CA ILE A 125 -5.48 1.39 -12.31
C ILE A 125 -5.69 1.33 -13.84
N LEU A 126 -5.02 0.41 -14.53
CA LEU A 126 -5.13 0.23 -15.99
C LEU A 126 -6.53 -0.22 -16.40
N TYR A 127 -7.16 -1.10 -15.62
CA TYR A 127 -8.55 -1.52 -15.84
C TYR A 127 -9.51 -0.32 -15.78
N HIS A 128 -9.33 0.57 -14.80
CA HIS A 128 -10.18 1.74 -14.67
C HIS A 128 -9.98 2.76 -15.81
N LEU A 129 -8.72 3.02 -16.20
CA LEU A 129 -8.38 3.93 -17.29
C LEU A 129 -8.90 3.44 -18.65
N THR A 130 -8.92 2.13 -18.89
CA THR A 130 -9.47 1.57 -20.13
C THR A 130 -10.99 1.70 -20.20
N ARG A 131 -11.71 1.49 -19.08
CA ARG A 131 -13.17 1.67 -19.02
C ARG A 131 -13.61 3.13 -19.19
N SER A 132 -12.86 4.10 -18.65
CA SER A 132 -13.19 5.52 -18.79
C SER A 132 -13.07 6.00 -20.25
N CYS A 133 -12.08 5.48 -21.00
CA CYS A 133 -11.93 5.74 -22.44
C CYS A 133 -13.08 5.17 -23.29
N GLN A 134 -13.68 4.03 -22.90
CA GLN A 134 -14.80 3.44 -23.65
C GLN A 134 -16.10 4.22 -23.51
N CYS A 135 -16.34 4.88 -22.37
CA CYS A 135 -17.48 5.79 -22.21
C CYS A 135 -17.40 7.05 -23.09
N GLN A 136 -16.22 7.40 -23.62
CA GLN A 136 -15.99 8.61 -24.41
C GLN A 136 -16.01 8.38 -25.94
N ARG A 137 -16.18 7.13 -26.42
CA ARG A 137 -16.35 6.89 -27.86
C ARG A 137 -17.84 7.01 -28.23
N PRO A 138 -18.25 8.00 -29.04
CA PRO A 138 -19.58 7.96 -29.64
C PRO A 138 -19.68 6.70 -30.51
N ARG A 139 -20.83 6.01 -30.43
CA ARG A 139 -21.16 4.89 -31.32
C ARG A 139 -21.21 5.34 -32.77
#